data_AF-A0A821BJG4-F1
#
_entry.id   AF-A0A821BJG4-F1
#
_cell.length_a   1.000
_cell.length_b   1.000
_cell.length_c   1.000
_cell.angle_alpha   90.00
_cell.angle_beta   90.00
_cell.angle_gamma   90.00
#
_symmetry.space_group_name_H-M   'P 1'
#
loop_
_entity.id
_entity.type
_entity.pdbx_description
1 polymer ?
#
loop_
_entity_poly.entity_id
_entity_poly.type
_entity_poly.pdbx_seq_one_letter_code
_entity_poly.pdbx_strand_id
1 'polypeptide(L)'
;ATYTITVVTSSEADASTDSGVLMTIFGDKDQTTQFPLSNTKLGDKPLFESGKTNEFEMELDDVGDINKINIGIDGQGNQPSWHLKSIQIRKGSENYKYI
;
A
#
# COMPACT_ATOMS: atom_id res chain seq x y z
N ALA A 1 6.20 11.99 -9.17
CA ALA A 1 5.31 11.28 -10.10
C ALA A 1 4.13 10.80 -9.29
N THR A 2 2.92 11.00 -9.80
CA THR A 2 1.70 10.70 -9.05
C THR A 2 1.36 9.22 -9.13
N TYR A 3 1.28 8.57 -7.98
CA TYR A 3 0.81 7.19 -7.84
C TYR A 3 -0.51 7.18 -7.08
N THR A 4 -1.50 6.45 -7.60
CA THR A 4 -2.68 6.05 -6.84
C THR A 4 -2.50 4.59 -6.43
N ILE A 5 -2.42 4.32 -5.12
CA ILE A 5 -2.23 2.98 -4.57
C ILE A 5 -3.54 2.59 -3.87
N THR A 6 -4.18 1.53 -4.34
CA THR A 6 -5.40 0.98 -3.75
C THR A 6 -5.06 -0.36 -3.11
N VAL A 7 -5.29 -0.46 -1.80
CA VAL A 7 -5.04 -1.65 -0.98
C VAL A 7 -6.37 -2.24 -0.52
N VAL A 8 -6.54 -3.55 -0.66
CA VAL A 8 -7.70 -4.27 -0.14
C VAL A 8 -7.23 -5.22 0.94
N THR A 9 -7.72 -5.05 2.17
CA THR A 9 -7.59 -6.04 3.23
C THR A 9 -8.65 -7.11 3.02
N SER A 10 -8.29 -8.38 3.20
CA SER A 10 -9.24 -9.48 3.05
C SER A 10 -10.39 -9.38 4.07
N SER A 11 -11.50 -10.08 3.81
CA SER A 11 -12.63 -10.20 4.72
C SER A 11 -12.56 -11.44 5.63
N GLU A 12 -11.39 -12.06 5.75
CA GLU A 12 -11.18 -13.18 6.67
C GLU A 12 -11.18 -12.70 8.13
N ALA A 13 -11.39 -13.61 9.07
CA ALA A 13 -11.24 -13.30 10.48
C ALA A 13 -9.79 -12.87 10.77
N ASP A 14 -9.63 -11.85 11.62
CA ASP A 14 -8.32 -11.32 12.03
C ASP A 14 -7.43 -10.84 10.87
N ALA A 15 -8.05 -10.41 9.76
CA ALA A 15 -7.34 -9.89 8.60
C ALA A 15 -6.82 -8.45 8.77
N SER A 16 -7.35 -7.72 9.75
CA SER A 16 -7.01 -6.31 10.03
C SER A 16 -5.60 -6.16 10.58
N THR A 17 -5.02 -4.96 10.48
CA THR A 17 -3.79 -4.60 11.21
C THR A 17 -3.84 -3.17 11.72
N ASP A 18 -3.22 -2.93 12.87
CA ASP A 18 -2.93 -1.59 13.39
C ASP A 18 -1.42 -1.24 13.28
N SER A 19 -0.63 -2.13 12.66
CA SER A 19 0.78 -1.90 12.35
C SER A 19 0.96 -0.86 11.25
N GLY A 20 2.11 -0.19 11.25
CA GLY A 20 2.51 0.67 10.14
C GLY A 20 2.76 -0.17 8.89
N VAL A 21 2.06 0.12 7.79
CA VAL A 21 2.29 -0.52 6.49
C VAL A 21 3.30 0.29 5.69
N LEU A 22 4.38 -0.35 5.27
CA LEU A 22 5.49 0.24 4.52
C LEU A 22 5.57 -0.40 3.13
N MET A 23 5.89 0.41 2.11
CA MET A 23 6.02 -0.05 0.73
C MET A 23 7.26 0.53 0.04
N THR A 24 7.79 -0.24 -0.90
CA THR A 24 8.80 0.18 -1.88
C THR A 24 8.34 -0.27 -3.26
N ILE A 25 8.41 0.63 -4.26
CA ILE A 25 8.06 0.34 -5.66
C ILE A 25 9.34 0.27 -6.47
N PHE A 26 9.46 -0.74 -7.33
CA PHE A 26 10.62 -0.97 -8.21
C PHE A 26 10.18 -0.90 -9.67
N GLY A 27 10.95 -0.19 -10.49
CA GLY A 27 10.78 -0.16 -11.93
C GLY A 27 12.08 -0.40 -12.68
N ASP A 28 12.09 -0.09 -13.97
CA ASP A 28 13.23 -0.28 -14.86
C ASP A 28 14.29 0.83 -14.74
N LYS A 29 13.92 2.02 -14.24
CA LYS A 29 14.84 3.13 -14.02
C LYS A 29 15.47 3.11 -12.62
N ASP A 30 14.66 2.88 -11.58
CA ASP A 30 15.08 2.97 -10.18
C ASP A 30 14.07 2.27 -9.25
N GLN A 31 14.20 2.47 -7.94
CA GLN A 31 13.23 2.18 -6.91
C GLN A 31 12.88 3.44 -6.11
N THR A 32 11.70 3.49 -5.49
CA THR A 32 11.39 4.54 -4.53
C THR A 32 12.18 4.33 -3.24
N THR A 33 12.37 5.39 -2.44
CA THR A 33 12.65 5.19 -1.01
C THR A 33 11.47 4.44 -0.36
N GLN A 34 11.71 3.66 0.70
CA GLN A 34 10.62 3.05 1.47
C GLN A 34 9.74 4.15 2.08
N PHE A 35 8.42 4.00 1.96
CA PHE A 35 7.46 4.98 2.45
C PHE A 35 6.31 4.32 3.21
N PRO A 36 5.70 5.01 4.19
CA PRO A 36 4.50 4.54 4.87
C PRO A 36 3.24 4.79 4.05
N LEU A 37 2.35 3.80 4.00
CA LEU A 37 0.98 3.98 3.49
C LEU A 37 0.12 4.63 4.58
N SER A 38 0.15 5.95 4.60
CA SER A 38 -0.68 6.78 5.47
C SER A 38 -1.52 7.72 4.61
N ASN A 39 -2.75 8.01 5.05
CA ASN A 39 -3.62 8.94 4.34
C ASN A 39 -3.94 10.12 5.25
N THR A 40 -3.20 11.21 5.06
CA THR A 40 -3.37 12.45 5.84
C THR A 40 -4.76 13.08 5.64
N LYS A 41 -5.47 12.77 4.55
CA LYS A 41 -6.85 13.22 4.29
C LYS A 41 -7.89 12.43 5.09
N LEU A 42 -7.56 11.22 5.56
CA LEU A 42 -8.47 10.37 6.33
C LEU A 42 -8.46 10.65 7.85
N GLY A 43 -7.52 11.46 8.33
CA GLY A 43 -7.36 11.75 9.77
C GLY A 43 -7.07 10.48 10.57
N ASP A 44 -7.62 10.39 11.79
CA ASP A 44 -7.42 9.25 12.71
C ASP A 44 -8.31 8.03 12.39
N LYS A 45 -8.85 7.92 11.17
CA LYS A 45 -9.65 6.76 10.78
C LYS A 45 -8.76 5.52 10.67
N PRO A 46 -9.20 4.36 11.21
CA PRO A 46 -8.44 3.13 11.09
C PRO A 46 -8.29 2.73 9.62
N LEU A 47 -7.06 2.37 9.26
CA LEU A 47 -6.69 1.87 7.94
C LEU A 47 -6.52 0.36 8.01
N PHE A 48 -6.61 -0.30 6.86
CA PHE A 48 -6.34 -1.74 6.70
C PHE A 48 -7.28 -2.65 7.51
N GLU A 49 -8.48 -2.17 7.84
CA GLU A 49 -9.53 -2.95 8.48
C GLU A 49 -10.05 -4.10 7.59
N SER A 50 -10.43 -5.21 8.20
CA SER A 50 -10.96 -6.39 7.50
C SER A 50 -12.09 -6.02 6.51
N GLY A 51 -11.95 -6.47 5.26
CA GLY A 51 -12.89 -6.23 4.17
C GLY A 51 -12.94 -4.80 3.65
N LYS A 52 -12.03 -3.92 4.08
CA LYS A 52 -11.95 -2.53 3.59
C LYS A 52 -10.97 -2.37 2.44
N THR A 53 -11.25 -1.35 1.64
CA THR A 53 -10.38 -0.82 0.62
C THR A 53 -9.88 0.55 1.08
N ASN A 54 -8.57 0.75 1.06
CA ASN A 54 -7.94 2.03 1.34
C ASN A 54 -7.20 2.51 0.09
N GLU A 55 -7.37 3.79 -0.24
CA GLU A 55 -6.71 4.43 -1.38
C GLU A 55 -5.78 5.55 -0.89
N PHE A 56 -4.60 5.61 -1.52
CA PHE A 56 -3.54 6.57 -1.22
C PHE A 56 -3.11 7.24 -2.52
N GLU A 57 -3.11 8.58 -2.53
CA GLU A 57 -2.57 9.38 -3.62
C GLU A 57 -1.26 10.00 -3.13
N MET A 58 -0.16 9.71 -3.82
CA MET A 58 1.16 10.09 -3.35
C MET A 58 2.06 10.57 -4.48
N GLU A 59 2.92 11.53 -4.15
CA GLU A 59 4.03 11.94 -5.01
C GLU A 59 5.29 11.19 -4.60
N LEU A 60 5.81 10.36 -5.51
CA LEU A 60 7.00 9.55 -5.31
C LEU A 60 7.97 9.71 -6.49
N ASP A 61 9.18 9.16 -6.34
CA ASP A 61 10.16 9.10 -7.41
C ASP A 61 9.61 8.35 -8.65
N ASP A 62 9.95 8.82 -9.85
CA ASP A 62 9.58 8.13 -11.09
C ASP A 62 10.50 6.92 -11.32
N VAL A 63 9.99 5.72 -11.06
CA VAL A 63 10.75 4.47 -11.23
C VAL A 63 10.72 3.93 -12.66
N GLY A 64 10.05 4.61 -13.59
CA GLY A 64 9.76 4.07 -14.92
C GLY A 64 8.69 2.97 -14.89
N ASP A 65 8.84 1.93 -15.71
CA ASP A 65 7.86 0.85 -15.85
C ASP A 65 7.92 -0.06 -14.62
N ILE A 66 6.83 -0.13 -13.86
CA ILE A 66 6.81 -0.86 -12.59
C ILE A 66 6.88 -2.37 -12.85
N ASN A 67 7.83 -3.05 -12.22
CA ASN A 67 8.02 -4.49 -12.37
C ASN A 67 7.84 -5.26 -11.05
N LYS A 68 8.02 -4.62 -9.89
CA LYS A 68 7.96 -5.27 -8.58
C LYS A 68 7.55 -4.29 -7.49
N ILE A 69 6.92 -4.81 -6.44
CA ILE A 69 6.70 -4.10 -5.19
C ILE A 69 7.21 -4.94 -4.01
N ASN A 70 7.63 -4.25 -2.95
CA ASN A 70 7.74 -4.83 -1.61
C ASN A 70 6.71 -4.11 -0.73
N ILE A 71 5.95 -4.87 0.06
CA ILE A 71 5.03 -4.34 1.06
C ILE A 71 5.15 -5.19 2.32
N GLY A 72 5.07 -4.55 3.48
CA GLY A 72 5.10 -5.24 4.76
C GLY A 72 4.63 -4.35 5.90
N ILE A 73 4.51 -4.95 7.08
CA ILE A 73 4.20 -4.27 8.32
C ILE A 73 5.48 -4.05 9.15
N ASP A 74 5.51 -3.01 9.97
CA ASP A 74 6.58 -2.76 10.94
C ASP A 74 6.52 -3.66 12.19
N GLY A 75 5.44 -4.45 12.32
CA GLY A 75 5.21 -5.39 13.41
C GLY A 75 4.89 -4.72 14.76
N GLN A 76 4.59 -3.43 14.78
CA GLN A 76 4.16 -2.71 15.97
C GLN A 76 2.62 -2.77 16.12
N GLY A 77 2.10 -2.48 17.31
CA GLY A 77 0.65 -2.48 17.58
C GLY A 77 0.13 -3.78 18.18
N ASN A 78 -1.19 -3.89 18.32
CA ASN A 78 -1.85 -5.05 18.94
C ASN A 78 -2.23 -6.14 17.93
N GLN A 79 -2.22 -5.82 16.63
CA GLN A 79 -2.54 -6.73 15.52
C GLN A 79 -1.34 -6.79 14.55
N PRO A 80 -0.21 -7.44 14.94
CA PRO A 80 1.02 -7.53 14.15
C PRO A 80 0.94 -8.59 13.03
N SER A 81 -0.26 -8.80 12.50
CA SER A 81 -0.55 -9.70 11.39
C SER A 81 -1.48 -8.99 10.45
N TRP A 82 -1.41 -9.31 9.16
CA TRP A 82 -2.21 -8.65 8.15
C TRP A 82 -2.50 -9.61 7.01
N HIS A 83 -3.76 -9.78 6.65
CA HIS A 83 -4.14 -10.56 5.48
C HIS A 83 -4.48 -9.62 4.31
N LEU A 84 -3.43 -9.26 3.58
CA LEU A 84 -3.51 -8.49 2.36
C LEU A 84 -4.19 -9.31 1.26
N LYS A 85 -5.28 -8.77 0.69
CA LYS A 85 -6.00 -9.42 -0.42
C LYS A 85 -5.61 -8.91 -1.79
N SER A 86 -5.39 -7.59 -1.88
CA SER A 86 -5.52 -6.66 -3.03
C SER A 86 -4.45 -5.58 -3.10
N ILE A 87 -3.63 -5.44 -4.15
CA ILE A 87 -2.98 -4.14 -4.46
C ILE A 87 -3.16 -3.75 -5.92
N GLN A 88 -3.60 -2.53 -6.16
CA GLN A 88 -3.55 -1.89 -7.48
C GLN A 88 -2.75 -0.59 -7.39
N ILE A 89 -1.87 -0.37 -8.37
CA ILE A 89 -1.10 0.87 -8.52
C ILE A 89 -1.45 1.46 -9.88
N ARG A 90 -1.85 2.73 -9.88
CA ARG A 90 -2.01 3.53 -11.10
C ARG A 90 -0.95 4.62 -11.14
N LYS A 91 -0.24 4.71 -12.27
CA LYS A 91 0.77 5.74 -12.56
C LYS A 91 0.43 6.34 -13.92
N GLY A 92 -0.13 7.55 -13.94
CA GLY A 92 -0.70 8.12 -15.16
C GLY A 92 -1.82 7.23 -15.73
N SER A 93 -1.66 6.76 -16.98
CA SER A 93 -2.59 5.83 -17.64
C SER A 93 -2.30 4.35 -17.38
N GLU A 94 -1.17 4.05 -16.77
CA GLU A 94 -0.72 2.67 -16.52
C GLU A 94 -1.36 2.11 -15.26
N ASN A 95 -1.70 0.82 -15.30
CA ASN A 95 -2.32 0.11 -14.18
C ASN A 95 -1.58 -1.20 -13.92
N TYR A 96 -1.16 -1.39 -12.69
CA TYR A 96 -0.42 -2.55 -12.22
C TYR A 96 -1.22 -3.21 -11.10
N LYS A 97 -1.35 -4.54 -11.15
CA LYS A 97 -2.09 -5.30 -10.13
C LYS A 97 -1.19 -6.36 -9.51
N TYR A 98 -1.22 -6.40 -8.20
CA TYR A 98 -0.62 -7.42 -7.34
C TYR A 98 -1.74 -8.03 -6.49
N ILE A 99 -1.42 -9.09 -5.73
CA ILE A 99 -2.33 -9.99 -4.97
C ILE A 99 -3.66 -9.32 -4.72
#